data_AF-A0A2D4NJ75-F1
#
_entry.id   AF-A0A2D4NJ75-F1
#
_cell.length_a   1.000
_cell.length_b   1.000
_cell.length_c   1.000
_cell.angle_alpha   90.00
_cell.angle_beta   90.00
_cell.angle_gamma   90.00
#
_symmetry.space_group_name_H-M   'P 1'
#
loop_
_entity.id
_entity.type
_entity.pdbx_description
1 polymer ?
#
loop_
_entity_poly.entity_id
_entity_poly.type
_entity_poly.pdbx_seq_one_letter_code
_entity_poly.pdbx_strand_id
1 'polypeptide(L)'
;KKKFGIKRLINNGSYSAAYPLHDCQYWKKSNDSKCENERYTLYKEWARFPRFYKEQPLDLIRKYYGEKIGIYFAWLGFYTEMLFLAAVVGFICFLYGLFTMNENMSSKEICN
;
A
#
# COMPACT_ATOMS: atom_id res chain seq x y z
N LYS A 1 14.56 27.15 -22.37
CA LYS A 1 13.58 26.03 -22.45
C LYS A 1 12.18 26.60 -22.67
N LYS A 2 11.45 26.20 -23.72
CA LYS A 2 10.11 26.74 -24.04
C LYS A 2 9.18 26.54 -22.83
N LYS A 3 8.78 27.65 -22.20
CA LYS A 3 7.73 27.67 -21.19
C LYS A 3 6.40 27.61 -21.96
N PHE A 4 5.83 26.42 -22.16
CA PHE A 4 4.51 26.25 -22.81
C PHE A 4 3.69 25.19 -22.07
N GLY A 5 2.36 25.26 -22.20
CA GLY A 5 1.41 24.31 -21.61
C GLY A 5 0.82 24.74 -20.27
N ILE A 6 -0.15 23.96 -19.79
CA ILE A 6 -0.95 24.27 -18.59
C ILE A 6 -0.10 24.39 -17.32
N LYS A 7 1.02 23.66 -17.23
CA LYS A 7 1.98 23.76 -16.12
C LYS A 7 2.55 25.17 -15.97
N ARG A 8 2.77 25.89 -17.08
CA ARG A 8 3.22 27.30 -17.03
C ARG A 8 2.14 28.20 -16.44
N LEU A 9 0.89 27.98 -16.84
CA LEU A 9 -0.24 28.83 -16.44
C LEU A 9 -0.56 28.65 -14.95
N ILE A 10 -0.42 27.44 -14.42
CA ILE A 10 -0.54 27.16 -12.99
C ILE A 10 0.63 27.82 -12.22
N ASN A 11 1.87 27.62 -12.67
CA ASN A 11 3.05 28.18 -12.00
C ASN A 11 3.10 29.72 -11.98
N ASN A 12 2.51 30.37 -12.98
CA ASN A 12 2.43 31.82 -13.06
C ASN A 12 1.21 32.41 -12.30
N GLY A 13 0.39 31.57 -11.66
CA GLY A 13 -0.80 32.00 -10.92
C GLY A 13 -2.02 32.38 -11.77
N SER A 14 -1.98 32.16 -13.09
CA SER A 14 -3.14 32.37 -13.97
C SER A 14 -4.23 31.33 -13.76
N TYR A 15 -3.84 30.09 -13.44
CA TYR A 15 -4.74 29.03 -12.98
C TYR A 15 -4.41 28.63 -11.55
N SER A 16 -5.45 28.44 -10.73
CA SER A 16 -5.29 27.99 -9.34
C SER A 16 -4.93 26.50 -9.24
N ALA A 17 -5.63 25.64 -9.99
CA ALA A 17 -5.41 24.20 -9.96
C ALA A 17 -5.88 23.52 -11.25
N ALA A 18 -5.34 22.33 -11.54
CA ALA A 18 -5.84 21.43 -12.57
C ALA A 18 -5.71 19.99 -12.07
N TYR A 19 -6.83 19.27 -12.01
CA TYR A 19 -6.90 17.89 -11.54
C TYR A 19 -8.03 17.13 -12.26
N PRO A 20 -7.87 15.81 -12.46
CA PRO A 20 -8.95 14.98 -12.96
C PRO A 20 -10.05 14.82 -11.91
N LEU A 21 -11.28 14.62 -12.36
CA LEU A 21 -12.39 14.28 -11.48
C LEU A 21 -12.39 12.78 -11.18
N HIS A 22 -12.83 12.43 -9.97
CA HIS A 22 -13.15 11.05 -9.61
C HIS A 22 -14.55 10.68 -10.12
N ASP A 23 -14.79 9.39 -10.30
CA ASP A 23 -16.06 8.82 -10.76
C ASP A 23 -17.22 9.00 -9.75
N CYS A 24 -16.94 8.84 -8.45
CA CYS A 24 -17.92 8.92 -7.37
C CYS A 24 -17.27 9.24 -6.00
N GLN A 25 -18.10 9.37 -4.97
CA GLN A 25 -17.67 9.46 -3.57
C GLN A 25 -17.27 8.08 -3.06
N TYR A 26 -16.17 7.97 -2.31
CA TYR A 26 -15.69 6.65 -1.85
C TYR A 26 -16.64 5.98 -0.83
N TRP A 27 -17.45 6.75 -0.10
CA TRP A 27 -18.36 6.25 0.94
C TRP A 27 -19.81 6.08 0.47
N LYS A 28 -20.15 6.63 -0.70
CA LYS A 28 -21.52 6.64 -1.23
C LYS A 28 -21.52 6.29 -2.71
N LYS A 29 -22.24 5.22 -3.06
CA LYS A 29 -22.47 4.82 -4.45
C LYS A 29 -23.25 5.92 -5.19
N SER A 30 -22.85 6.20 -6.43
CA SER A 30 -23.59 7.06 -7.35
C SER A 30 -24.91 6.41 -7.77
N ASN A 31 -25.94 7.23 -7.95
CA ASN A 31 -27.24 6.80 -8.48
C ASN A 31 -27.25 6.75 -10.02
N ASP A 32 -26.22 7.31 -10.67
CA ASP A 32 -26.10 7.30 -12.12
C ASP A 32 -25.74 5.89 -12.61
N SER A 33 -26.62 5.31 -13.43
CA SER A 33 -26.42 4.01 -14.07
C SER A 33 -25.20 3.93 -14.98
N LYS A 34 -24.70 5.06 -15.49
CA LYS A 34 -23.51 5.14 -16.35
C LYS A 34 -22.20 5.16 -15.54
N CYS A 35 -22.27 5.39 -14.23
CA CYS A 35 -21.10 5.43 -13.36
C CYS A 35 -20.79 4.03 -12.81
N GLU A 36 -19.60 3.51 -13.12
CA GLU A 36 -19.13 2.18 -12.68
C GLU A 36 -18.86 2.11 -11.16
N ASN A 37 -18.71 3.25 -10.48
CA ASN A 37 -18.43 3.34 -9.04
C ASN A 37 -17.17 2.55 -8.61
N GLU A 38 -16.10 2.62 -9.41
CA GLU A 38 -14.82 1.96 -9.17
C GLU A 38 -14.19 2.42 -7.85
N ARG A 39 -14.25 3.72 -7.53
CA ARG A 39 -13.70 4.24 -6.27
C ARG A 39 -14.39 3.68 -5.04
N TYR A 40 -15.71 3.60 -5.08
CA TYR A 40 -16.51 3.00 -4.00
C TYR A 40 -16.15 1.51 -3.82
N THR A 41 -16.01 0.79 -4.93
CA THR A 41 -15.64 -0.63 -4.93
C THR A 41 -14.24 -0.85 -4.37
N LEU A 42 -13.24 -0.05 -4.81
CA LEU A 42 -11.88 -0.06 -4.28
C LEU A 42 -11.85 0.21 -2.77
N TYR A 43 -12.66 1.16 -2.30
CA TYR A 43 -12.77 1.43 -0.86
C TYR A 43 -13.37 0.26 -0.09
N LYS A 44 -14.43 -0.37 -0.60
CA LYS A 44 -15.12 -1.46 0.09
C LYS A 44 -14.27 -2.74 0.21
N GLU A 45 -13.49 -3.04 -0.83
CA GLU A 45 -12.76 -4.30 -0.94
C GLU A 45 -11.29 -4.22 -0.56
N TRP A 46 -10.64 -3.04 -0.66
CA TRP A 46 -9.19 -2.92 -0.50
C TRP A 46 -8.77 -1.81 0.46
N ALA A 47 -9.14 -0.55 0.23
CA ALA A 47 -8.61 0.61 0.97
C ALA A 47 -9.24 0.82 2.37
N ARG A 48 -9.41 -0.26 3.13
CA ARG A 48 -9.98 -0.28 4.49
C ARG A 48 -9.15 -1.18 5.39
N PHE A 49 -8.89 -0.73 6.62
CA PHE A 49 -8.12 -1.51 7.60
C PHE A 49 -8.63 -2.96 7.78
N PRO A 50 -9.94 -3.24 7.90
CA PRO A 50 -10.43 -4.61 8.04
C PRO A 50 -10.23 -5.51 6.81
N ARG A 51 -9.71 -4.99 5.70
CA ARG A 51 -9.46 -5.74 4.45
C ARG A 51 -8.00 -6.15 4.28
N PHE A 52 -7.15 -5.96 5.29
CA PHE A 52 -5.71 -6.27 5.22
C PHE A 52 -5.40 -7.74 4.88
N TYR A 53 -6.31 -8.68 5.18
CA TYR A 53 -6.13 -10.11 4.90
C TYR A 53 -6.49 -10.52 3.47
N LYS A 54 -7.11 -9.63 2.68
CA LYS A 54 -7.48 -9.93 1.30
C LYS A 54 -6.32 -9.62 0.37
N GLU A 55 -6.24 -10.35 -0.73
CA GLU A 55 -5.35 -10.00 -1.83
C GLU A 55 -5.69 -8.63 -2.42
N GLN A 56 -4.65 -7.91 -2.86
CA GLN A 56 -4.83 -6.58 -3.44
C GLN A 56 -5.43 -6.71 -4.86
N PRO A 57 -6.53 -6.00 -5.20
CA PRO A 57 -7.12 -6.04 -6.54
C PRO A 57 -6.30 -5.17 -7.52
N LEU A 58 -5.11 -5.64 -7.89
CA LEU A 58 -4.11 -4.88 -8.65
C LEU A 58 -4.63 -4.36 -9.99
N ASP A 59 -5.42 -5.16 -10.71
CA ASP A 59 -6.02 -4.72 -11.99
C ASP A 59 -7.01 -3.57 -11.82
N LEU A 60 -7.79 -3.57 -10.74
CA LEU A 60 -8.74 -2.48 -10.47
C LEU A 60 -8.00 -1.21 -10.04
N ILE A 61 -6.94 -1.35 -9.23
CA ILE A 61 -6.07 -0.24 -8.83
C ILE A 61 -5.41 0.37 -10.07
N ARG A 62 -4.86 -0.48 -10.95
CA ARG A 62 -4.22 -0.08 -12.21
C ARG A 62 -5.20 0.60 -13.15
N LYS A 63 -6.42 0.07 -13.30
CA LYS A 63 -7.49 0.66 -14.12
C LYS A 63 -7.87 2.06 -13.62
N TYR A 64 -8.03 2.24 -12.31
CA TYR A 64 -8.52 3.48 -11.72
C TYR A 64 -7.42 4.55 -11.52
N TYR A 65 -6.22 4.16 -11.11
CA TYR A 65 -5.12 5.07 -10.77
C TYR A 65 -3.98 5.11 -11.80
N GLY A 66 -3.98 4.19 -12.76
CA GLY A 66 -2.96 4.05 -13.78
C GLY A 66 -1.76 3.20 -13.36
N GLU A 67 -0.93 2.89 -14.34
CA GLU A 67 0.19 1.94 -14.23
C GLU A 67 1.20 2.29 -13.13
N LYS A 68 1.52 3.58 -12.94
CA LYS A 68 2.48 4.01 -11.92
C LYS A 68 2.05 3.69 -10.49
N ILE A 69 0.75 3.80 -10.21
CA ILE A 69 0.21 3.49 -8.89
C ILE A 69 -0.03 1.98 -8.77
N GLY A 70 -0.45 1.33 -9.85
CA GLY A 70 -0.57 -0.13 -9.92
C GLY A 70 0.75 -0.84 -9.58
N ILE A 71 1.85 -0.44 -10.21
CA ILE A 71 3.17 -1.07 -9.96
C ILE A 71 3.68 -0.82 -8.55
N TYR A 72 3.40 0.35 -7.97
CA TYR A 72 3.75 0.66 -6.59
C TYR A 72 3.10 -0.33 -5.62
N PHE A 73 1.79 -0.58 -5.76
CA PHE A 73 1.07 -1.51 -4.90
C PHE A 73 1.42 -2.97 -5.17
N ALA A 74 1.68 -3.34 -6.42
CA ALA A 74 2.19 -4.67 -6.76
C ALA A 74 3.53 -4.96 -6.09
N TRP A 75 4.47 -4.01 -6.15
CA TRP A 75 5.77 -4.14 -5.50
C TRP A 75 5.66 -4.15 -3.98
N LEU A 76 4.80 -3.30 -3.41
CA LEU A 76 4.54 -3.29 -1.97
C LEU A 76 4.01 -4.64 -1.48
N GLY A 77 3.03 -5.22 -2.19
CA GLY A 77 2.48 -6.54 -1.87
C GLY A 77 3.56 -7.63 -1.88
N PHE A 78 4.31 -7.72 -2.98
CA PHE A 78 5.44 -8.65 -3.10
C PHE A 78 6.46 -8.48 -1.96
N TYR A 79 6.84 -7.24 -1.66
CA TYR A 79 7.80 -6.96 -0.59
C TYR A 79 7.28 -7.40 0.79
N THR A 80 6.00 -7.17 1.09
CA THR A 80 5.40 -7.61 2.35
C THR A 80 5.33 -9.13 2.48
N GLU A 81 5.10 -9.86 1.38
CA GLU A 81 5.13 -11.33 1.39
C GLU A 81 6.54 -11.85 1.68
N MET A 82 7.57 -11.26 1.05
CA MET A 82 8.96 -11.64 1.32
C MET A 82 9.37 -11.32 2.77
N LEU A 83 8.93 -10.18 3.30
CA LEU A 83 9.14 -9.83 4.70
C LEU A 83 8.45 -10.82 5.66
N PHE A 84 7.26 -11.30 5.31
CA PHE A 84 6.56 -12.29 6.12
C PHE A 84 7.38 -13.59 6.21
N LEU A 85 7.92 -14.08 5.10
CA LEU A 85 8.81 -15.25 5.10
C LEU A 85 10.07 -15.03 5.96
N ALA A 86 10.71 -13.87 5.81
CA ALA A 86 11.88 -13.52 6.62
C ALA A 86 11.53 -13.41 8.13
N ALA A 87 10.36 -12.86 8.46
CA ALA A 87 9.89 -12.73 9.83
C ALA A 87 9.62 -14.09 10.49
N VAL A 88 9.06 -15.06 9.75
CA VAL A 88 8.85 -16.43 10.24
C VAL A 88 10.19 -17.08 10.61
N VAL A 89 11.19 -17.01 9.73
CA VAL A 89 12.53 -17.56 10.02
C VAL A 89 13.18 -16.85 11.21
N GLY A 90 13.13 -15.52 11.25
CA GLY A 90 13.65 -14.74 12.36
C GLY A 90 12.98 -15.07 13.70
N PHE A 91 11.67 -15.31 13.69
CA PHE A 91 10.91 -15.70 14.88
C PHE A 91 11.31 -17.09 15.38
N ILE A 92 11.54 -18.06 14.49
CA ILE A 92 12.04 -19.39 14.86
C ILE A 92 13.42 -19.29 15.51
N CYS A 93 14.34 -18.53 14.91
CA CYS A 93 15.67 -18.29 15.48
C CYS A 93 15.60 -17.63 16.87
N PHE A 94 14.68 -16.67 17.05
CA PHE A 94 14.44 -16.03 18.34
C PHE A 94 13.95 -17.03 19.40
N LEU A 95 12.98 -17.89 19.06
CA LEU A 95 12.49 -18.93 19.96
C LEU A 95 13.57 -19.94 20.33
N TYR A 96 14.41 -20.35 19.37
CA TYR A 96 15.56 -21.22 19.65
C TYR A 96 16.53 -20.59 20.66
N GLY A 97 16.84 -19.30 20.48
CA GLY A 97 17.67 -18.54 21.43
C GLY A 97 17.03 -18.45 22.82
N LEU A 98 15.72 -18.23 22.89
CA LEU A 98 14.98 -18.20 24.16
C LEU A 98 15.03 -19.54 24.90
N PHE A 99 14.80 -20.66 24.20
CA PHE A 99 14.83 -21.99 24.83
C PHE A 99 16.23 -22.43 25.26
N THR A 100 17.27 -22.03 24.52
CA THR A 100 18.67 -22.40 24.80
C THR A 100 19.39 -21.42 25.73
N MET A 101 18.72 -20.35 26.16
CA MET A 101 19.34 -19.25 26.92
C MET A 101 20.03 -19.71 28.21
N ASN A 102 19.43 -20.68 28.92
CA ASN A 102 19.94 -21.20 30.19
C ASN A 102 21.03 -22.27 30.02
N GLU A 103 21.42 -22.64 28.81
CA GLU A 103 22.47 -23.64 28.56
C GLU A 103 23.83 -23.00 28.24
N ASN A 104 23.87 -21.67 28.06
CA ASN A 104 25.09 -20.95 27.72
C ASN A 104 26.05 -20.83 28.92
N MET A 105 27.24 -21.41 28.78
CA MET A 105 28.29 -21.40 29.80
C MET A 105 28.76 -19.98 30.15
N SER A 106 29.03 -19.14 29.16
CA SER A 106 29.45 -17.74 29.40
C SER A 106 28.38 -16.91 30.11
N SER A 107 27.09 -17.14 29.83
CA SER A 107 26.01 -16.45 30.54
C SER A 107 25.92 -16.89 32.01
N LYS A 108 26.12 -18.19 32.28
CA LYS A 108 26.17 -18.72 33.67
C LYS A 108 27.36 -18.18 34.46
N GLU A 109 28.52 -18.04 33.82
CA GLU A 109 29.73 -17.52 34.47
C GLU A 109 29.64 -16.05 34.87
N ILE A 110 28.87 -15.24 34.14
CA ILE A 110 28.64 -13.81 34.47
C ILE A 110 27.55 -13.64 35.53
N CYS A 111 26.53 -14.52 35.51
CA CYS A 111 25.40 -14.45 36.44
C CYS A 111 25.66 -15.13 37.80
N ASN A 112 26.74 -15.92 37.91
CA ASN A 112 27.28 -16.42 39.18
C ASN A 112 28.24 -15.41 39.80
#